data_AF-A0A150MLN3-F1
#
_entry.id   AF-A0A150MLN3-F1
#
_cell.length_a   1.000
_cell.length_b   1.000
_cell.length_c   1.000
_cell.angle_alpha   90.00
_cell.angle_beta   90.00
_cell.angle_gamma   90.00
#
_symmetry.space_group_name_H-M   'P 1'
#
loop_
_entity.id
_entity.type
_entity.pdbx_description
1 polymer ?
#
loop_
_entity_poly.entity_id
_entity_poly.type
_entity_poly.pdbx_seq_one_letter_code
_entity_poly.pdbx_strand_id
1 'polypeptide(L)' 'MRTAGLRFAVVRGMPYKQPNEGEWIAVELYGTIGAPVRGLEHEAAGLGINHI' A
#
# COMPACT_ATOMS: atom_id res chain seq x y z
N MET A 1 5.64 8.99 19.88
CA MET A 1 6.03 7.65 19.41
C MET A 1 4.77 6.93 18.92
N ARG A 2 4.80 6.23 17.79
CA ARG A 2 3.64 5.52 17.20
C ARG A 2 4.08 4.15 16.68
N THR A 3 3.17 3.19 16.63
CA THR A 3 3.38 1.85 16.05
C THR A 3 2.33 1.58 14.99
N ALA A 4 2.66 0.73 14.01
CA ALA A 4 1.74 0.33 12.95
C ALA A 4 1.75 -1.20 12.78
N GLY A 5 0.56 -1.77 12.58
CA GLY A 5 0.36 -3.15 12.18
C GLY A 5 -0.32 -3.16 10.81
N LEU A 6 0.43 -3.51 9.76
CA LEU A 6 -0.04 -3.40 8.38
C LEU A 6 0.01 -4.75 7.67
N ARG A 7 -0.98 -4.99 6.81
CA ARG A 7 -0.90 -5.93 5.70
C ARG A 7 -0.54 -5.19 4.44
N PHE A 8 0.08 -5.89 3.50
CA PHE A 8 0.45 -5.31 2.23
C PHE A 8 0.18 -6.25 1.06
N ALA A 9 -0.04 -5.65 -0.11
CA ALA A 9 -0.13 -6.35 -1.38
C ALA A 9 0.77 -5.66 -2.40
N VAL A 10 1.43 -6.45 -3.24
CA VAL A 10 2.26 -5.97 -4.35
C VAL A 10 1.74 -6.62 -5.62
N VAL A 11 1.38 -5.80 -6.60
CA VAL A 11 0.88 -6.25 -7.90
C VAL A 11 1.73 -5.62 -8.99
N ARG A 12 2.25 -6.45 -9.91
CA ARG A 12 2.93 -6.02 -11.13
C ARG A 12 2.11 -6.44 -12.34
N GLY A 13 2.01 -5.56 -13.33
CA GLY A 13 1.33 -5.89 -14.59
C GLY A 13 1.28 -4.73 -15.57
N MET A 14 0.52 -4.89 -16.64
CA MET A 14 0.29 -3.87 -17.67
C MET A 14 -1.14 -3.32 -17.52
N PRO A 15 -1.37 -2.29 -16.69
CA PRO A 15 -2.71 -1.80 -16.39
C PRO A 15 -3.34 -1.02 -17.55
N TYR A 16 -2.53 -0.58 -18.52
CA TYR A 16 -2.97 0.21 -19.66
C TYR A 16 -3.15 -0.65 -20.92
N LYS A 17 -4.07 -0.23 -21.78
CA LYS A 17 -4.31 -0.90 -23.07
C LYS A 17 -3.21 -0.62 -24.09
N GLN A 18 -2.52 0.52 -23.99
CA GLN A 18 -1.46 0.84 -24.93
C GLN A 18 -0.19 0.04 -24.56
N PRO A 19 0.34 -0.80 -25.48
CA PRO A 19 1.49 -1.63 -25.16
C PRO A 19 2.79 -0.87 -24.83
N ASN A 20 2.88 0.40 -25.24
CA ASN A 20 4.05 1.26 -25.00
C ASN A 20 4.10 1.82 -23.56
N GLU A 21 3.03 1.72 -22.78
CA GLU A 21 3.00 2.12 -21.37
C GLU A 21 3.79 1.14 -20.48
N GLY A 22 4.09 -0.06 -20.99
CA GLY A 22 4.95 -1.03 -20.31
C GLY A 22 4.35 -1.60 -19.03
N GLU A 23 5.23 -2.04 -18.14
CA GLU A 23 4.85 -2.60 -16.85
C GLU A 23 4.79 -1.56 -15.74
N TRP A 24 3.89 -1.80 -14.82
CA TRP A 24 3.66 -0.98 -13.65
C TRP A 24 3.64 -1.85 -12.41
N ILE A 25 3.97 -1.23 -11.29
CA ILE A 25 3.91 -1.82 -9.97
C ILE A 25 3.00 -0.98 -9.07
N ALA A 26 2.09 -1.66 -8.36
CA ALA A 26 1.27 -1.09 -7.32
C ALA A 26 1.61 -1.75 -5.98
N VAL A 27 1.78 -0.94 -4.94
CA VAL A 27 1.98 -1.37 -3.56
C VAL A 27 0.90 -0.76 -2.69
N GLU A 28 0.09 -1.61 -2.07
CA GLU A 28 -0.96 -1.23 -1.13
C GLU A 28 -0.55 -1.63 0.29
N LEU A 29 -0.81 -0.74 1.25
CA LEU A 29 -0.71 -0.96 2.69
C LEU A 29 -2.06 -0.70 3.33
N TYR A 30 -2.52 -1.58 4.21
CA TYR A 30 -3.72 -1.37 5.01
C TYR A 30 -3.60 -2.04 6.37
N GLY A 31 -4.06 -1.35 7.41
CA GLY A 31 -4.07 -1.84 8.78
C GLY A 31 -4.29 -0.72 9.78
N THR A 32 -3.69 -0.83 10.96
CA THR A 32 -3.89 0.13 12.06
C THR A 32 -2.59 0.86 12.42
N ILE A 33 -2.72 2.13 12.81
CA ILE A 33 -1.64 2.96 13.36
C ILE A 33 -2.14 3.65 14.63
N GLY A 34 -1.27 3.77 15.64
CA GLY A 34 -1.68 4.32 16.92
C GLY A 34 -0.56 4.52 17.91
N ALA A 35 -0.96 4.83 19.15
CA ALA A 35 -0.07 4.75 20.30
C ALA A 35 0.39 3.28 20.50
N PRO A 36 1.52 3.03 21.18
CA PRO A 36 1.98 1.67 21.49
C PRO A 36 1.14 1.00 22.60
N VAL A 37 -0.19 1.07 22.49
CA VAL A 37 -1.19 0.57 23.43
C VAL A 37 -2.36 0.01 22.60
N ARG A 38 -2.67 -1.28 22.78
CA ARG A 38 -3.78 -1.95 22.06
C ARG A 38 -5.10 -1.22 22.29
N GLY A 39 -5.84 -0.97 21.22
CA GLY A 39 -7.11 -0.24 21.26
C GLY A 39 -6.99 1.29 21.24
N LEU A 40 -5.77 1.85 21.26
CA LEU A 40 -5.50 3.27 20.98
C LEU A 40 -4.93 3.46 19.58
N GLU A 41 -5.57 2.80 18.61
CA GLU A 41 -5.19 2.75 17.21
C GLU A 41 -6.40 2.98 16.31
N HIS A 42 -6.14 3.52 15.12
CA HIS A 42 -7.15 3.73 14.09
C HIS A 42 -6.63 3.22 12.75
N GLU A 43 -7.54 3.06 11.78
CA GLU A 43 -7.19 2.56 10.47
C GLU A 43 -6.33 3.57 9.69
N ALA A 44 -5.43 3.03 8.87
CA ALA A 44 -4.64 3.77 7.89
C ALA A 44 -4.51 2.93 6.60
N ALA A 45 -4.51 3.62 5.47
CA ALA A 45 -4.33 3.03 4.15
C ALA A 45 -3.31 3.85 3.34
N GLY A 46 -2.58 3.19 2.46
CA GLY A 46 -1.65 3.82 1.52
C GLY A 46 -1.55 3.03 0.22
N LEU A 47 -1.56 3.75 -0.91
CA LEU A 47 -1.39 3.17 -2.25
C LEU A 47 -0.29 3.94 -2.99
N GLY A 48 0.74 3.22 -3.42
CA GLY A 48 1.79 3.72 -4.30
C GLY A 48 1.73 3.02 -5.65
N ILE A 49 1.83 3.78 -6.74
CA ILE A 49 1.81 3.26 -8.12
C ILE A 49 3.00 3.89 -8.86
N ASN A 50 3.77 3.07 -9.58
CA ASN A 50 4.88 3.55 -10.39
C ASN A 50 5.11 2.67 -11.64
N HIS A 51 5.80 3.22 -12.65
CA HIS A 51 6.36 2.46 -13.76
C HIS A 51 7.63 1.70 -13.30
N ILE A 52 7.92 0.54 -13.90
CA ILE A 52 9.10 -0.29 -13.57
C ILE A 52 9.71 -0.98 -14.81
#